data_AF-A0A8K0XMS0-F1
#
_entry.id   AF-A0A8K0XMS0-F1
#
_cell.length_a   1.000
_cell.length_b   1.000
_cell.length_c   1.000
_cell.angle_alpha   90.00
_cell.angle_beta   90.00
_cell.angle_gamma   90.00
#
_symmetry.space_group_name_H-M   'P 1'
#
loop_
_entity.id
_entity.type
_entity.pdbx_description
1 polymer ?
#
loop_
_entity_poly.entity_id
_entity_poly.type
_entity_poly.pdbx_seq_one_letter_code
_entity_poly.pdbx_strand_id
1 'polypeptide(L)'
;SLLVIDWLGFNIERLRRGFPGTFSLKTILMLAEQMLTTIEGVHAEGFVYRDIKPDIFAMGLLFLFDMGLSGLYLDPDTGSHMPFRDGRASLGTPSFSSSPFEPHMHT
;
A
#
# COMPACT_ATOMS: atom_id res chain seq x y z
N SER A 1 -13.53 -8.61 19.19
CA SER A 1 -12.44 -7.65 19.50
C SER A 1 -12.80 -6.32 18.87
N LEU A 2 -12.53 -5.20 19.56
CA LEU A 2 -12.80 -3.85 19.07
C LEU A 2 -11.46 -3.11 18.97
N LEU A 3 -11.18 -2.49 17.82
CA LEU A 3 -10.04 -1.60 17.62
C LEU A 3 -10.58 -0.17 17.50
N VAL A 4 -10.05 0.74 18.30
CA VAL A 4 -10.38 2.17 18.25
C VAL A 4 -9.13 2.92 17.80
N ILE A 5 -9.25 3.71 16.74
CA ILE A 5 -8.17 4.53 16.16
C ILE A 5 -8.64 5.97 16.00
N ASP A 6 -7.69 6.88 15.83
CA ASP A 6 -7.97 8.28 15.57
C ASP A 6 -8.75 8.47 14.26
N TRP A 7 -9.57 9.52 14.20
CA TRP A 7 -10.18 9.95 12.95
C TRP A 7 -9.17 10.75 12.12
N LEU A 8 -8.89 10.29 10.90
CA LEU A 8 -7.74 10.72 10.13
C LEU A 8 -8.13 11.42 8.81
N GLY A 9 -9.35 11.96 8.76
CA GLY A 9 -9.82 12.72 7.61
C GLY A 9 -10.39 11.86 6.48
N PHE A 10 -10.51 12.48 5.29
CA PHE A 10 -10.97 11.80 4.08
C PHE A 10 -9.81 11.06 3.40
N ASN A 11 -10.13 9.91 2.79
CA ASN A 11 -9.17 9.21 1.95
C ASN A 11 -9.07 9.81 0.55
N ILE A 12 -8.03 9.41 -0.18
CA ILE A 12 -7.74 9.94 -1.52
C ILE A 12 -8.84 9.58 -2.52
N GLU A 13 -9.46 8.40 -2.41
CA GLU A 13 -10.60 8.02 -3.27
C GLU A 13 -11.77 9.00 -3.08
N ARG A 14 -12.10 9.33 -1.84
CA ARG A 14 -13.15 10.30 -1.51
C ARG A 14 -12.81 11.69 -2.01
N LEU A 15 -11.55 12.13 -1.87
CA LEU A 15 -11.12 13.39 -2.46
C LEU A 15 -11.26 13.37 -3.99
N ARG A 16 -10.76 12.33 -4.65
CA ARG A 16 -10.79 12.19 -6.11
C ARG A 16 -12.20 12.29 -6.67
N ARG A 17 -13.17 11.65 -6.02
CA ARG A 17 -14.60 11.70 -6.38
C ARG A 17 -15.23 13.07 -6.14
N GLY A 18 -14.74 13.83 -5.17
CA GLY A 18 -15.22 15.17 -4.84
C GLY A 18 -14.75 16.26 -5.81
N PHE A 19 -13.73 16.01 -6.63
CA PHE A 19 -13.24 16.94 -7.63
C PHE A 19 -13.80 16.59 -9.03
N PRO A 20 -14.43 17.55 -9.75
CA PRO A 20 -15.01 17.31 -11.08
C PRO A 20 -13.94 17.17 -12.20
N GLY A 21 -12.72 16.74 -11.88
CA GLY A 21 -11.61 16.63 -12.81
C GLY A 21 -10.51 15.70 -12.28
N THR A 22 -9.34 15.78 -12.90
CA THR A 22 -8.14 15.08 -12.41
C THR A 22 -7.36 15.99 -11.46
N PHE A 23 -6.59 15.36 -10.56
CA PHE A 23 -5.62 16.10 -9.77
C PHE A 23 -4.57 16.75 -10.67
N SER A 24 -4.13 17.95 -10.29
CA SER A 24 -2.99 18.58 -10.95
C SER A 24 -1.73 17.74 -10.77
N LEU A 25 -0.76 17.89 -11.69
CA LEU A 25 0.54 17.22 -11.57
C LEU A 25 1.21 17.54 -10.21
N LYS A 26 1.15 18.81 -9.77
CA LYS A 26 1.67 19.22 -8.46
C LYS A 26 1.06 18.40 -7.33
N THR A 27 -0.27 18.25 -7.32
CA THR A 27 -0.99 17.47 -6.31
C THR A 27 -0.57 16.00 -6.35
N ILE A 28 -0.45 15.41 -7.55
CA ILE A 28 -0.02 14.02 -7.72
C ILE A 28 1.38 13.81 -7.15
N LEU A 29 2.33 14.71 -7.45
CA LEU A 29 3.71 14.59 -6.96
C LEU A 29 3.80 14.72 -5.44
N MET A 30 3.05 15.66 -4.84
CA MET A 30 3.00 15.80 -3.38
C MET A 30 2.42 14.57 -2.69
N LEU A 31 1.37 13.97 -3.27
CA LEU A 31 0.80 12.72 -2.75
C LEU A 31 1.78 11.55 -2.93
N ALA A 32 2.40 11.43 -4.09
CA ALA A 32 3.35 10.35 -4.39
C ALA A 32 4.54 10.35 -3.43
N GLU A 33 5.15 11.51 -3.18
CA GLU A 33 6.25 11.66 -2.22
C GLU A 33 5.87 11.12 -0.84
N GLN A 34 4.74 11.57 -0.31
CA GLN A 34 4.27 11.15 1.01
C GLN A 34 3.88 9.66 1.05
N MET A 35 3.24 9.12 0.00
CA MET A 35 2.91 7.70 -0.09
C MET A 35 4.17 6.83 -0.07
N LEU A 36 5.19 7.22 -0.83
CA LEU A 36 6.45 6.49 -0.92
C LEU A 36 7.15 6.47 0.43
N THR A 37 7.28 7.62 1.10
CA THR A 37 7.85 7.70 2.45
C THR A 37 7.07 6.82 3.45
N THR A 38 5.74 6.79 3.33
CA THR A 38 4.90 5.97 4.22
C THR A 38 5.14 4.48 4.00
N ILE A 39 5.16 4.04 2.73
CA ILE A 39 5.42 2.65 2.36
C ILE A 39 6.83 2.24 2.77
N GLU A 40 7.83 3.11 2.58
CA GLU A 40 9.21 2.90 3.02
C GLU A 40 9.28 2.67 4.54
N GLY A 41 8.55 3.48 5.33
CA GLY A 41 8.46 3.28 6.78
C GLY A 41 7.89 1.91 7.16
N VAL A 42 6.83 1.45 6.49
CA VAL A 42 6.28 0.09 6.72
C VAL A 42 7.28 -0.99 6.35
N HIS A 43 8.02 -0.81 5.25
CA HIS A 43 9.04 -1.76 4.82
C HIS A 43 10.23 -1.79 5.79
N ALA A 44 10.62 -0.65 6.38
CA ALA A 44 11.68 -0.60 7.39
C ALA A 44 11.38 -1.46 8.63
N GLU A 45 10.10 -1.64 8.96
CA GLU A 45 9.64 -2.51 10.05
C GLU A 45 9.49 -3.99 9.62
N GLY A 46 9.89 -4.36 8.39
CA GLY A 46 9.89 -5.74 7.90
C GLY A 46 8.55 -6.23 7.33
N PHE A 47 7.58 -5.34 7.13
CA PHE A 47 6.26 -5.66 6.58
C PHE A 47 6.12 -5.24 5.12
N VAL A 48 5.30 -5.98 4.37
CA VAL A 48 4.77 -5.60 3.06
C VAL A 48 3.25 -5.48 3.16
N TYR A 49 2.70 -4.41 2.59
CA TYR A 49 1.29 -4.05 2.78
C TYR A 49 0.30 -4.92 1.99
N ARG A 50 0.67 -5.30 0.76
CA ARG A 50 -0.05 -6.18 -0.19
C ARG A 50 -1.42 -5.71 -0.70
N ASP A 51 -2.00 -4.61 -0.22
CA ASP A 51 -3.25 -4.04 -0.77
C ASP A 51 -3.20 -2.50 -0.88
N ILE A 52 -2.18 -1.98 -1.57
CA ILE A 52 -1.99 -0.53 -1.75
C ILE A 52 -3.04 0.01 -2.73
N LYS A 53 -3.87 0.95 -2.28
CA LYS A 53 -4.94 1.58 -3.07
C LYS A 53 -5.32 2.97 -2.53
N PRO A 54 -6.02 3.83 -3.29
CA PRO A 54 -6.36 5.18 -2.82
C PRO A 54 -7.21 5.22 -1.52
N ASP A 55 -8.00 4.17 -1.26
CA ASP A 55 -8.90 4.11 -0.09
C ASP A 55 -8.17 4.01 1.25
N ILE A 56 -6.96 3.45 1.26
CA ILE A 56 -6.19 3.20 2.50
C ILE A 56 -5.32 4.38 2.93
N PHE A 57 -5.31 5.45 2.14
CA PHE A 57 -4.52 6.65 2.35
C PHE A 57 -5.43 7.80 2.77
N ALA A 58 -5.37 8.23 4.04
CA ALA A 58 -6.12 9.37 4.55
C ALA A 58 -5.31 10.67 4.63
N MET A 59 -6.02 11.80 4.61
CA MET A 59 -5.44 13.15 4.52
C MET A 59 -5.14 13.76 5.89
N GLY A 60 -3.96 14.38 6.01
CA GLY A 60 -3.47 15.08 7.21
C GLY A 60 -2.02 14.73 7.47
N LEU A 61 -1.77 13.42 7.59
CA LEU A 61 -0.52 12.71 7.33
C LEU A 61 -0.95 11.43 6.60
N LEU A 62 -0.24 11.01 5.55
CA LEU A 62 -0.62 9.79 4.83
C LEU A 62 -0.40 8.58 5.74
N PHE A 63 -1.47 8.16 6.40
CA PHE A 63 -1.50 6.94 7.21
C PHE A 63 -2.04 5.79 6.35
N LEU A 64 -1.46 4.60 6.53
CA LEU A 64 -1.93 3.35 5.95
C LEU A 64 -2.89 2.67 6.93
N PHE A 65 -4.13 2.41 6.48
CA PHE A 65 -5.15 1.70 7.26
C PHE A 65 -5.49 0.35 6.65
N ASP A 66 -5.87 -0.59 7.51
CA ASP A 66 -6.19 -1.98 7.13
C ASP A 66 -4.95 -2.80 6.76
N MET A 67 -4.21 -3.23 7.80
CA MET A 67 -3.12 -4.18 7.68
C MET A 67 -3.60 -5.64 7.61
N GLY A 68 -4.90 -5.89 7.40
CA GLY A 68 -5.47 -7.25 7.39
C GLY A 68 -4.88 -8.15 6.32
N LEU A 69 -4.39 -7.55 5.23
CA LEU A 69 -3.66 -8.22 4.16
C LEU A 69 -2.14 -7.98 4.24
N SER A 70 -1.60 -7.27 5.23
CA SER A 70 -0.15 -7.13 5.36
C SER A 70 0.52 -8.45 5.73
N GLY A 71 1.81 -8.57 5.46
CA GLY A 71 2.58 -9.76 5.81
C GLY A 71 4.04 -9.39 6.04
N LEU A 72 4.74 -10.19 6.84
CA LEU A 72 6.18 -10.06 6.97
C LEU A 72 6.85 -10.43 5.63
N TYR A 73 7.83 -9.63 5.21
CA TYR A 73 8.75 -9.98 4.12
C TYR A 73 10.17 -10.21 4.62
N LEU A 74 10.48 -9.75 5.84
CA LEU A 74 11.66 -10.11 6.59
C LEU A 74 11.30 -11.07 7.72
N ASP A 75 12.17 -12.04 7.96
CA ASP A 75 12.13 -12.89 9.13
C ASP A 75 12.50 -12.05 10.38
N PRO A 76 11.69 -12.02 11.44
CA PRO A 76 11.87 -11.11 12.57
C PRO A 76 13.06 -11.49 13.46
N ASP A 77 13.52 -12.74 13.43
CA ASP A 77 14.64 -13.21 14.24
C ASP A 77 15.97 -12.98 13.53
N THR A 78 16.00 -13.15 12.22
CA THR A 78 17.22 -13.12 11.41
C THR A 78 17.37 -11.87 10.56
N GLY A 79 16.31 -11.09 10.37
CA GLY A 79 16.24 -9.97 9.43
C GLY A 79 16.35 -10.40 7.96
N SER A 80 16.32 -11.70 7.66
CA SER A 80 16.53 -12.22 6.32
C SER A 80 15.26 -12.15 5.49
N HIS A 81 15.39 -11.87 4.19
CA HIS A 81 14.25 -11.83 3.28
C HIS A 81 13.59 -13.21 3.16
N MET A 82 12.26 -13.26 3.23
CA MET A 82 11.52 -14.50 3.05
C MET A 82 11.77 -15.10 1.66
N PRO A 83 11.89 -16.43 1.53
CA PRO A 83 12.13 -17.06 0.24
C PRO A 83 10.94 -16.82 -0.69
N PHE A 84 11.23 -16.68 -1.98
CA PHE A 84 10.23 -16.63 -3.03
C PHE A 84 9.33 -17.88 -2.98
N ARG A 85 8.03 -17.70 -3.25
CA ARG A 85 7.05 -18.79 -3.36
C ARG A 85 6.13 -18.51 -4.53
N ASP A 86 5.99 -19.48 -5.42
CA ASP A 86 5.01 -19.46 -6.51
C ASP A 86 3.66 -20.03 -6.05
N GLY A 87 2.66 -20.01 -6.94
CA GLY A 87 1.35 -20.63 -6.71
C GLY A 87 0.51 -20.01 -5.60
N ARG A 88 0.87 -18.83 -5.08
CA ARG A 88 0.04 -18.11 -4.10
C ARG A 88 -1.21 -17.55 -4.76
N ALA A 89 -2.33 -17.63 -4.05
CA ALA A 89 -3.54 -16.94 -4.44
C ALA A 89 -3.28 -15.43 -4.54
N SER A 90 -3.85 -14.79 -5.55
CA SER A 90 -3.83 -13.34 -5.68
C SER A 90 -4.52 -12.70 -4.48
N LEU A 91 -3.88 -11.70 -3.89
CA LEU A 91 -4.39 -10.92 -2.77
C LEU A 91 -4.52 -9.45 -3.18
N GLY A 92 -5.31 -8.71 -2.41
CA GLY A 92 -5.54 -7.29 -2.61
C GLY A 92 -6.51 -6.99 -3.75
N THR A 93 -6.55 -5.72 -4.13
CA THR A 93 -7.52 -5.19 -5.09
C THR A 93 -7.00 -5.35 -6.53
N PRO A 94 -7.69 -6.09 -7.43
CA PRO A 94 -7.16 -6.44 -8.75
C PRO A 94 -6.72 -5.26 -9.63
N SER A 95 -7.40 -4.10 -9.53
CA SER A 95 -7.05 -2.91 -10.31
C SER A 95 -5.76 -2.23 -9.87
N PHE A 96 -5.23 -2.60 -8.70
CA PHE A 96 -4.01 -2.03 -8.11
C PHE A 96 -2.95 -3.10 -7.83
N SER A 97 -3.19 -4.35 -8.19
CA SER A 97 -2.22 -5.44 -7.99
C SER A 97 -1.08 -5.36 -9.00
N SER A 98 0.14 -5.67 -8.54
CA SER A 98 1.25 -5.95 -9.45
C SER A 98 0.93 -7.11 -10.37
N SER A 99 1.46 -7.10 -11.59
CA SER A 99 1.39 -8.26 -12.48
C SER A 99 1.95 -9.50 -11.78
N PRO A 100 1.28 -10.66 -11.88
CA PRO A 100 1.86 -11.90 -11.38
C PRO A 100 3.19 -12.14 -12.10
N PHE A 101 4.15 -12.69 -11.36
CA PHE A 101 5.44 -13.06 -11.94
C PHE A 101 5.21 -14.17 -12.99
N GLU A 102 5.52 -13.87 -14.25
CA GLU A 102 5.46 -14.80 -15.37
C GLU A 102 6.89 -15.17 -15.78
N PRO A 103 7.34 -16.43 -15.60
CA PRO A 103 8.73 -16.83 -15.85
C PRO A 103 9.23 -16.60 -17.29
N HIS A 104 8.31 -16.40 -18.24
CA HIS A 104 8.59 -16.34 -19.67
C HIS A 104 8.73 -14.91 -20.24
N MET A 105 8.63 -13.87 -19.40
CA MET A 105 8.78 -12.47 -19.85
C MET A 105 10.20 -11.89 -19.70
N HIS A 106 11.18 -12.68 -19.26
CA HIS A 106 12.56 -12.23 -19.02
C HIS A 106 13.64 -12.99 -19.83
N THR A 107 13.27 -13.65 -20.94
CA THR A 107 14.23 -14.21 -21.92
C THR A 107 14.46 -13.28 -23.10
#